data_AF-A0A1H1VUM8-F1
#
_entry.id   AF-A0A1H1VUM8-F1
#
_cell.length_a   1.000
_cell.length_b   1.000
_cell.length_c   1.000
_cell.angle_alpha   90.00
_cell.angle_beta   90.00
_cell.angle_gamma   90.00
#
_symmetry.space_group_name_H-M   'P 1'
#
loop_
_entity.id
_entity.type
_entity.pdbx_description
1 polymer ?
#
loop_
_entity_poly.entity_id
_entity_poly.type
_entity_poly.pdbx_seq_one_letter_code
_entity_poly.pdbx_strand_id
1 'polypeptide(L)'
;MSSSNLVRRTLNTATFLTLIITVAACSQQASSTPAFDVQKAAANTSAFQKELLADGALTREEYERAVLAERDCIQRAGAKPGPLVTNGDNSLSFEVEITAPDEIQGQAISKKAEACYGEYASEVYPVWAFQNLPTEDDKRELKPDLLQCLEDAGVAVNNSETVDDVIDAVSTYSQSEASRQNAEFDECMKRYKRFFDVSPRN
;
A
#
# COMPACT_ATOMS: atom_id res chain seq x y z
N MET A 1 -69.69 -62.63 -33.54
CA MET A 1 -68.79 -63.24 -34.55
C MET A 1 -67.79 -62.17 -34.98
N SER A 2 -66.51 -62.44 -34.74
CA SER A 2 -65.32 -62.13 -35.56
C SER A 2 -65.19 -60.77 -36.26
N SER A 3 -64.05 -60.08 -36.29
CA SER A 3 -62.68 -60.43 -35.93
C SER A 3 -61.85 -59.15 -35.77
N SER A 4 -60.75 -59.33 -35.04
CA SER A 4 -59.59 -58.49 -34.77
C SER A 4 -59.05 -57.66 -35.96
N ASN A 5 -58.43 -56.52 -35.65
CA ASN A 5 -57.06 -56.23 -36.12
C ASN A 5 -56.34 -55.21 -35.22
N LEU A 6 -55.20 -55.66 -34.69
CA LEU A 6 -54.14 -54.87 -34.05
C LEU A 6 -53.44 -54.00 -35.10
N VAL A 7 -53.08 -52.76 -34.74
CA VAL A 7 -51.79 -52.18 -35.15
C VAL A 7 -51.23 -51.33 -34.00
N ARG A 8 -50.07 -51.75 -33.49
CA ARG A 8 -49.17 -51.03 -32.56
C ARG A 8 -48.60 -49.76 -33.21
N ARG A 9 -48.36 -48.72 -32.41
CA ARG A 9 -47.26 -47.73 -32.55
C ARG A 9 -47.15 -46.95 -31.23
N THR A 10 -46.23 -47.34 -30.34
CA THR A 10 -44.88 -46.77 -30.11
C THR A 10 -44.86 -45.47 -29.30
N LEU A 11 -44.47 -45.63 -28.02
CA LEU A 11 -43.46 -44.91 -27.22
C LEU A 11 -43.20 -43.39 -27.40
N ASN A 12 -42.74 -42.80 -26.29
CA ASN A 12 -41.99 -41.53 -26.12
C ASN A 12 -42.86 -40.38 -25.57
N THR A 13 -42.47 -39.57 -24.58
CA THR A 13 -41.18 -39.37 -23.88
C THR A 13 -41.50 -38.58 -22.60
N ALA A 14 -40.95 -38.99 -21.47
CA ALA A 14 -40.76 -38.10 -20.33
C ALA A 14 -39.49 -37.28 -20.60
N THR A 15 -39.57 -35.95 -20.66
CA THR A 15 -38.37 -35.11 -20.78
C THR A 15 -38.50 -33.81 -19.98
N PHE A 16 -37.89 -33.85 -18.80
CA PHE A 16 -37.07 -32.84 -18.12
C PHE A 16 -37.33 -31.35 -18.38
N LEU A 17 -37.78 -30.69 -17.32
CA LEU A 17 -37.75 -29.25 -17.12
C LEU A 17 -36.31 -28.84 -16.75
N THR A 18 -35.53 -28.34 -17.70
CA THR A 18 -34.16 -27.86 -17.44
C THR A 18 -34.21 -26.36 -17.12
N LEU A 19 -34.20 -26.04 -15.83
CA LEU A 19 -34.02 -24.67 -15.33
C LEU A 19 -32.53 -24.31 -15.45
N ILE A 20 -32.15 -23.57 -16.49
CA ILE A 20 -30.79 -23.04 -16.66
C ILE A 20 -30.66 -21.83 -15.73
N ILE A 21 -30.15 -22.05 -14.51
CA ILE A 21 -29.68 -20.98 -13.64
C ILE A 21 -28.28 -20.58 -14.14
N THR A 22 -28.22 -19.59 -15.02
CA THR A 22 -26.96 -18.90 -15.33
C THR A 22 -26.59 -18.06 -14.12
N VAL A 23 -25.81 -18.64 -13.20
CA VAL A 23 -25.10 -17.86 -12.19
C VAL A 23 -24.05 -17.07 -12.96
N ALA A 24 -24.32 -15.81 -13.23
CA ALA A 24 -23.30 -14.85 -13.62
C ALA A 24 -22.40 -14.63 -12.40
N ALA A 25 -21.48 -15.58 -12.19
CA ALA A 25 -20.33 -15.35 -11.33
C ALA A 25 -19.48 -14.31 -12.06
N CYS A 26 -19.75 -13.03 -11.80
CA CYS A 26 -18.78 -11.98 -12.04
C CYS A 26 -17.52 -12.42 -11.30
N SER A 27 -16.54 -12.91 -12.07
CA SER A 27 -15.18 -13.08 -11.64
C SER A 27 -14.68 -11.68 -11.26
N GLN A 28 -14.87 -11.34 -10.00
CA GLN A 28 -14.21 -10.24 -9.33
C GLN A 28 -12.73 -10.60 -9.35
N GLN A 29 -12.08 -10.23 -10.44
CA GLN A 29 -10.65 -10.42 -10.62
C GLN A 29 -10.02 -9.41 -9.68
N ALA A 30 -9.78 -9.84 -8.44
CA ALA A 30 -9.08 -9.04 -7.45
C ALA A 30 -7.77 -8.59 -8.08
N SER A 31 -7.61 -7.28 -8.27
CA SER A 31 -6.35 -6.66 -8.67
C SER A 31 -5.32 -7.01 -7.60
N SER A 32 -4.62 -8.13 -7.77
CA SER A 32 -3.57 -8.54 -6.85
C SER A 32 -2.39 -7.60 -7.04
N THR A 33 -2.23 -6.61 -6.16
CA THR A 33 -0.98 -5.87 -6.02
C THR A 33 0.16 -6.88 -5.97
N PRO A 34 1.21 -6.75 -6.80
CA PRO A 34 2.33 -7.68 -6.76
C PRO A 34 2.86 -7.76 -5.32
N ALA A 35 2.96 -8.98 -4.79
CA ALA A 35 3.53 -9.17 -3.46
C ALA A 35 4.97 -8.66 -3.44
N PHE A 36 5.35 -7.94 -2.38
CA PHE A 36 6.74 -7.56 -2.15
C PHE A 36 7.57 -8.81 -1.83
N ASP A 37 8.66 -9.02 -2.58
CA ASP A 37 9.53 -10.18 -2.40
C ASP A 37 10.58 -9.89 -1.31
N VAL A 38 10.20 -10.14 -0.05
CA VAL A 38 11.08 -9.94 1.11
C VAL A 38 12.34 -10.79 1.02
N GLN A 39 12.27 -11.98 0.44
CA GLN A 39 13.42 -12.87 0.31
C GLN A 39 14.43 -12.32 -0.71
N LYS A 40 13.95 -11.74 -1.82
CA LYS A 40 14.81 -11.03 -2.77
C LYS A 40 15.45 -9.78 -2.14
N ALA A 41 14.70 -9.02 -1.33
CA ALA A 41 15.24 -7.89 -0.57
C ALA A 41 16.35 -8.34 0.40
N ALA A 42 16.10 -9.42 1.14
CA ALA A 42 17.08 -10.00 2.06
C ALA A 42 18.34 -10.51 1.34
N ALA A 43 18.26 -11.02 0.12
CA ALA A 43 19.41 -11.59 -0.58
C ALA A 43 20.55 -10.57 -0.81
N ASN A 44 20.20 -9.32 -1.12
CA ASN A 44 21.14 -8.29 -1.59
C ASN A 44 21.47 -7.20 -0.56
N THR A 45 21.12 -7.41 0.72
CA THR A 45 21.35 -6.43 1.79
C THR A 45 22.48 -6.79 2.75
N SER A 46 22.70 -5.93 3.75
CA SER A 46 23.70 -6.10 4.81
C SER A 46 23.41 -7.34 5.67
N ALA A 47 24.41 -7.82 6.41
CA ALA A 47 24.23 -8.94 7.33
C ALA A 47 23.20 -8.63 8.44
N PHE A 48 23.19 -7.38 8.92
CA PHE A 48 22.23 -6.92 9.91
C PHE A 48 20.80 -6.98 9.38
N GLN A 49 20.55 -6.44 8.19
CA GLN A 49 19.22 -6.47 7.59
C GLN A 49 18.79 -7.89 7.19
N LYS A 50 19.73 -8.74 6.77
CA LYS A 50 19.48 -10.17 6.51
C LYS A 50 18.94 -10.90 7.74
N GLU A 51 19.48 -10.60 8.92
CA GLU A 51 18.99 -11.18 10.17
C GLU A 51 17.53 -10.76 10.42
N LEU A 52 17.22 -9.48 10.24
CA LEU A 52 15.88 -8.92 10.47
C LEU A 52 14.82 -9.45 9.50
N LEU A 53 15.22 -9.82 8.28
CA LEU A 53 14.30 -10.24 7.23
C LEU A 53 14.25 -11.77 7.05
N ALA A 54 14.89 -12.53 7.94
CA ALA A 54 15.14 -13.95 7.75
C ALA A 54 13.86 -14.80 7.68
N ASP A 55 12.82 -14.44 8.42
CA ASP A 55 11.53 -15.13 8.45
C ASP A 55 10.52 -14.60 7.41
N GLY A 56 10.92 -13.58 6.64
CA GLY A 56 10.13 -12.99 5.57
C GLY A 56 9.13 -11.93 6.02
N ALA A 57 9.15 -11.50 7.28
CA ALA A 57 8.34 -10.38 7.76
C ALA A 57 9.12 -9.57 8.82
N LEU A 58 8.73 -8.32 9.02
CA LEU A 58 9.24 -7.51 10.12
C LEU A 58 8.21 -7.44 11.24
N THR A 59 8.65 -7.74 12.46
CA THR A 59 7.98 -7.30 13.67
C THR A 59 8.24 -5.82 13.94
N ARG A 60 7.44 -5.23 14.83
CA ARG A 60 7.64 -3.84 15.25
C ARG A 60 9.00 -3.64 15.89
N GLU A 61 9.41 -4.59 16.73
CA GLU A 61 10.67 -4.57 17.47
C GLU A 61 11.87 -4.65 16.52
N GLU A 62 11.78 -5.45 15.45
CA GLU A 62 12.82 -5.55 14.43
C GLU A 62 12.96 -4.27 13.62
N TYR A 63 11.83 -3.66 13.24
CA TYR A 63 11.82 -2.36 12.59
C TYR A 63 12.44 -1.27 13.47
N GLU A 64 12.01 -1.17 14.73
CA GLU A 64 12.58 -0.20 15.68
C GLU A 64 14.08 -0.43 15.90
N ARG A 65 14.51 -1.69 15.97
CA ARG A 65 15.93 -2.06 16.08
C ARG A 65 16.75 -1.55 14.89
N ALA A 66 16.22 -1.62 13.67
CA ALA A 66 16.87 -1.07 12.49
C ALA A 66 16.98 0.47 12.52
N VAL A 67 15.89 1.15 12.87
CA VAL A 67 15.84 2.61 12.99
C VAL A 67 16.86 3.11 14.02
N LEU A 68 16.93 2.44 15.19
CA LEU A 68 17.88 2.80 16.24
C LEU A 68 19.33 2.52 15.83
N ALA A 69 19.59 1.42 15.13
CA ALA A 69 20.94 1.10 14.64
C ALA A 69 21.42 2.11 13.59
N GLU A 70 20.53 2.55 12.69
CA GLU A 70 20.81 3.63 11.74
C GLU A 70 21.17 4.93 12.47
N ARG A 71 20.35 5.35 13.44
CA ARG A 71 20.58 6.56 14.24
C ARG A 71 21.92 6.54 14.95
N ASP A 72 22.24 5.42 15.58
CA ASP A 72 23.51 5.23 16.27
C ASP A 72 24.69 5.29 15.30
N CYS A 73 24.55 4.73 14.10
CA CYS A 73 25.54 4.84 13.03
C CYS A 73 25.74 6.29 12.59
N ILE A 74 24.66 7.03 12.35
CA ILE A 74 24.68 8.45 11.96
C ILE A 74 25.38 9.30 13.03
N GLN A 75 25.10 9.02 14.30
CA GLN A 75 25.79 9.68 15.41
C GLN A 75 27.30 9.39 15.40
N ARG A 76 27.70 8.12 15.20
CA ARG A 76 29.12 7.73 15.07
C ARG A 76 29.79 8.32 13.82
N ALA A 77 29.03 8.61 12.77
CA ALA A 77 29.52 9.25 11.55
C ALA A 77 29.89 10.74 11.76
N GLY A 78 29.48 11.34 12.88
CA GLY A 78 29.73 12.75 13.22
C GLY A 78 28.55 13.68 12.93
N ALA A 79 27.39 13.13 12.55
CA ALA A 79 26.14 13.87 12.44
C ALA A 79 25.33 13.75 13.74
N LYS A 80 24.26 14.54 13.86
CA LYS A 80 23.37 14.54 15.02
C LYS A 80 21.96 14.13 14.60
N PRO A 81 21.50 12.92 14.96
CA PRO A 81 20.12 12.52 14.70
C PRO A 81 19.18 13.29 15.64
N GLY A 82 18.10 13.84 15.09
CA GLY A 82 17.02 14.50 15.82
C GLY A 82 16.15 13.51 16.61
N PRO A 83 15.06 13.94 17.26
CA PRO A 83 14.13 13.02 17.93
C PRO A 83 13.44 12.08 16.92
N LEU A 84 12.99 10.93 17.41
CA LEU A 84 12.12 10.03 16.65
C LEU A 84 10.70 10.60 16.59
N VAL A 85 10.10 10.55 15.40
CA VAL A 85 8.71 10.95 15.14
C VAL A 85 7.98 9.78 14.51
N THR A 86 6.77 9.49 14.99
CA THR A 86 5.88 8.50 14.39
C THR A 86 5.08 9.14 13.27
N ASN A 87 5.12 8.55 12.08
CA ASN A 87 4.37 8.95 10.91
C ASN A 87 2.99 8.26 10.88
N GLY A 88 2.11 8.68 9.96
CA GLY A 88 0.75 8.15 9.85
C GLY A 88 0.67 6.63 9.59
N ASP A 89 1.65 6.05 8.92
CA ASP A 89 1.79 4.61 8.64
C ASP A 89 2.51 3.83 9.75
N ASN A 90 2.61 4.42 10.95
CA ASN A 90 3.40 3.94 12.08
C ASN A 90 4.91 3.80 11.80
N SER A 91 5.42 4.25 10.65
CA SER A 91 6.86 4.33 10.45
C SER A 91 7.47 5.38 11.38
N LEU A 92 8.76 5.21 11.69
CA LEU A 92 9.55 6.15 12.46
C LEU A 92 10.46 6.94 11.51
N SER A 93 10.51 8.25 11.70
CA SER A 93 11.42 9.14 11.00
C SER A 93 12.22 9.99 11.99
N PHE A 94 13.32 10.58 11.51
CA PHE A 94 14.10 11.56 12.24
C PHE A 94 14.89 12.44 11.27
N GLU A 95 15.15 13.68 11.66
CA GLU A 95 16.01 14.58 10.91
C GLU A 95 17.48 14.34 11.24
N VAL A 96 18.38 14.66 10.30
CA VAL A 96 19.83 14.56 10.50
C VAL A 96 20.45 15.95 10.36
N GLU A 97 21.07 16.42 11.43
CA GLU A 97 21.81 17.69 11.46
C GLU A 97 23.30 17.42 11.27
N ILE A 98 23.93 18.11 10.30
CA ILE A 98 25.37 18.05 10.06
C ILE A 98 25.96 19.43 10.37
N THR A 99 26.86 19.49 11.34
CA THR A 99 27.65 20.68 11.65
C THR A 99 29.12 20.39 11.40
N ALA A 100 29.77 21.18 10.54
CA ALA A 100 31.18 21.01 10.21
C ALA A 100 31.87 22.38 10.04
N PRO A 101 33.20 22.47 10.29
CA PRO A 101 33.97 23.70 10.12
C PRO A 101 34.04 24.21 8.67
N ASP A 102 33.93 23.30 7.71
CA ASP A 102 34.01 23.58 6.29
C ASP A 102 33.19 22.54 5.49
N GLU A 103 32.97 22.85 4.21
CA GLU A 103 32.17 22.03 3.31
C GLU A 103 32.78 20.64 3.07
N ILE A 104 34.11 20.54 3.01
CA ILE A 104 34.81 19.26 2.75
C ILE A 104 34.54 18.28 3.90
N GLN A 105 34.64 18.76 5.13
CA GLN A 105 34.31 17.98 6.33
C GLN A 105 32.83 17.66 6.39
N GLY A 106 31.96 18.61 6.06
CA GLY A 106 30.51 18.40 5.98
C GLY A 106 30.13 17.29 5.01
N GLN A 107 30.67 17.31 3.79
CA GLN A 107 30.46 16.26 2.78
C GLN A 107 30.99 14.90 3.25
N ALA A 108 32.13 14.87 3.94
CA ALA A 108 32.68 13.63 4.48
C ALA A 108 31.78 13.02 5.58
N ILE A 109 31.16 13.84 6.43
CA ILE A 109 30.16 13.40 7.41
C ILE A 109 28.89 12.92 6.70
N SER A 110 28.37 13.70 5.74
CA SER A 110 27.16 13.34 4.97
C SER A 110 27.31 11.97 4.32
N LYS A 111 28.42 11.74 3.60
CA LYS A 111 28.68 10.46 2.95
C LYS A 111 28.71 9.27 3.92
N LYS A 112 29.25 9.47 5.12
CA LYS A 112 29.26 8.42 6.16
C LYS A 112 27.87 8.20 6.73
N ALA A 113 27.11 9.26 6.98
CA ALA A 113 25.74 9.18 7.46
C ALA A 113 24.81 8.50 6.42
N GLU A 114 24.94 8.83 5.14
CA GLU A 114 24.20 8.19 4.05
C GLU A 114 24.49 6.69 3.93
N ALA A 115 25.73 6.27 4.20
CA ALA A 115 26.09 4.85 4.20
C ALA A 115 25.36 4.06 5.31
N CYS A 116 24.95 4.71 6.40
CA CYS A 116 24.20 4.07 7.48
C CYS A 116 22.82 3.57 7.00
N TYR A 117 22.16 4.31 6.10
CA TYR A 117 20.89 3.87 5.52
C TYR A 117 21.06 2.53 4.78
N GLY A 118 22.09 2.44 3.93
CA GLY A 118 22.44 1.20 3.22
C GLY A 118 22.79 0.03 4.15
N GLU A 119 23.37 0.31 5.31
CA GLU A 119 23.74 -0.72 6.27
C GLU A 119 22.55 -1.20 7.11
N TYR A 120 21.66 -0.31 7.55
CA TYR A 120 20.67 -0.63 8.57
C TYR A 120 19.21 -0.59 8.11
N ALA A 121 18.87 0.18 7.08
CA ALA A 121 17.48 0.54 6.81
C ALA A 121 17.00 0.32 5.36
N SER A 122 17.91 0.17 4.39
CA SER A 122 17.59 0.26 2.96
C SER A 122 16.53 -0.71 2.45
N GLU A 123 16.51 -1.93 2.97
CA GLU A 123 15.49 -2.95 2.65
C GLU A 123 14.43 -3.07 3.75
N VAL A 124 14.80 -2.75 4.99
CA VAL A 124 13.88 -2.81 6.13
C VAL A 124 12.73 -1.79 5.98
N TYR A 125 13.02 -0.57 5.53
CA TYR A 125 12.00 0.48 5.40
C TYR A 125 10.96 0.16 4.31
N PRO A 126 11.34 -0.27 3.09
CA PRO A 126 10.38 -0.74 2.10
C PRO A 126 9.53 -1.92 2.57
N VAL A 127 10.12 -2.91 3.25
CA VAL A 127 9.38 -4.08 3.78
C VAL A 127 8.36 -3.61 4.82
N TRP A 128 8.77 -2.75 5.77
CA TRP A 128 7.87 -2.20 6.78
C TRP A 128 6.73 -1.40 6.15
N ALA A 129 7.04 -0.52 5.19
CA ALA A 129 6.05 0.27 4.48
C ALA A 129 5.04 -0.63 3.74
N PHE A 130 5.52 -1.67 3.05
CA PHE A 130 4.66 -2.63 2.36
C PHE A 130 3.73 -3.38 3.33
N GLN A 131 4.26 -3.87 4.45
CA GLN A 131 3.47 -4.57 5.47
C GLN A 131 2.41 -3.69 6.15
N ASN A 132 2.59 -2.37 6.15
CA ASN A 132 1.69 -1.41 6.79
C ASN A 132 0.82 -0.63 5.79
N LEU A 133 0.82 -1.03 4.51
CA LEU A 133 -0.13 -0.51 3.53
C LEU A 133 -1.56 -0.77 4.01
N PRO A 134 -2.48 0.17 3.78
CA PRO A 134 -3.89 -0.06 4.06
C PRO A 134 -4.41 -1.23 3.21
N THR A 135 -5.19 -2.10 3.82
CA THR A 135 -5.97 -3.10 3.11
C THR A 135 -7.13 -2.44 2.36
N GLU A 136 -7.74 -3.17 1.42
CA GLU A 136 -8.96 -2.69 0.75
C GLU A 136 -10.12 -2.46 1.72
N ASP A 137 -10.16 -3.19 2.83
CA ASP A 137 -11.14 -3.00 3.89
C ASP A 137 -10.85 -1.72 4.68
N ASP A 138 -9.58 -1.46 5.05
CA ASP A 138 -9.17 -0.19 5.69
C ASP A 138 -9.53 1.01 4.82
N LYS A 139 -9.28 0.93 3.50
CA LYS A 139 -9.67 1.99 2.56
C LYS A 139 -11.18 2.15 2.52
N ARG A 140 -11.94 1.06 2.48
CA ARG A 140 -13.41 1.14 2.46
C ARG A 140 -13.98 1.77 3.72
N GLU A 141 -13.36 1.53 4.88
CA GLU A 141 -13.73 2.16 6.15
C GLU A 141 -13.42 3.65 6.18
N LEU A 142 -12.28 4.07 5.61
CA LEU A 142 -11.88 5.48 5.53
C LEU A 142 -12.65 6.28 4.47
N LYS A 143 -13.16 5.61 3.43
CA LYS A 143 -13.77 6.24 2.26
C LYS A 143 -14.88 7.25 2.61
N PRO A 144 -15.86 6.97 3.50
CA PRO A 144 -16.93 7.93 3.79
C PRO A 144 -16.41 9.25 4.37
N ASP A 145 -15.46 9.17 5.30
CA ASP A 145 -14.87 10.35 5.95
C ASP A 145 -13.99 11.16 4.99
N LEU A 146 -13.29 10.47 4.07
CA LEU A 146 -12.57 11.11 2.96
C LEU A 146 -13.54 11.83 2.01
N LEU A 147 -14.62 11.17 1.59
CA LEU A 147 -15.61 11.77 0.68
C LEU A 147 -16.23 13.03 1.28
N GLN A 148 -16.60 13.01 2.57
CA GLN A 148 -17.11 14.18 3.25
C GLN A 148 -16.08 15.32 3.24
N CYS A 149 -14.83 15.00 3.53
CA CYS A 149 -13.75 15.98 3.55
C CYS A 149 -13.47 16.59 2.16
N LEU A 150 -13.59 15.79 1.09
CA LEU A 150 -13.47 16.27 -0.28
C LEU A 150 -14.65 17.17 -0.66
N GLU A 151 -15.88 16.81 -0.27
CA GLU A 151 -17.06 17.65 -0.48
C GLU A 151 -16.93 19.00 0.21
N ASP A 152 -16.48 19.01 1.48
CA ASP A 152 -16.23 20.24 2.24
C ASP A 152 -15.19 21.14 1.55
N ALA A 153 -14.16 20.54 0.93
CA ALA A 153 -13.16 21.23 0.12
C ALA A 153 -13.64 21.63 -1.28
N GLY A 154 -14.92 21.44 -1.62
CA GLY A 154 -15.51 21.76 -2.92
C GLY A 154 -15.12 20.79 -4.05
N VAL A 155 -14.65 19.59 -3.71
CA VAL A 155 -14.29 18.53 -4.66
C VAL A 155 -15.44 17.53 -4.74
N ALA A 156 -16.20 17.58 -5.83
CA ALA A 156 -17.28 16.64 -6.07
C ALA A 156 -16.72 15.29 -6.55
N VAL A 157 -16.81 14.27 -5.69
CA VAL A 157 -16.49 12.87 -6.00
C VAL A 157 -17.77 12.06 -5.83
N ASN A 158 -18.09 11.17 -6.77
CA ASN A 158 -19.36 10.46 -6.71
C ASN A 158 -19.29 9.37 -5.63
N ASN A 159 -20.20 9.43 -4.66
CA ASN A 159 -20.25 8.53 -3.52
C ASN A 159 -20.54 7.05 -3.88
N SER A 160 -21.08 6.76 -5.06
CA SER A 160 -21.25 5.38 -5.57
C SER A 160 -19.98 4.75 -6.15
N GLU A 161 -18.90 5.51 -6.24
CA GLU A 161 -17.63 5.08 -6.84
C GLU A 161 -16.94 3.96 -6.04
N THR A 162 -16.09 3.17 -6.69
CA THR A 162 -15.20 2.22 -6.02
C THR A 162 -14.05 2.97 -5.31
N VAL A 163 -13.19 2.25 -4.58
CA VAL A 163 -11.96 2.86 -4.01
C VAL A 163 -11.07 3.41 -5.12
N ASP A 164 -10.89 2.65 -6.21
CA ASP A 164 -10.07 3.04 -7.36
C ASP A 164 -10.62 4.29 -8.05
N ASP A 165 -11.94 4.36 -8.25
CA ASP A 165 -12.59 5.53 -8.84
C ASP A 165 -12.36 6.80 -8.00
N VAL A 166 -12.40 6.70 -6.66
CA VAL A 166 -12.09 7.83 -5.76
C VAL A 166 -10.62 8.23 -5.89
N ILE A 167 -9.69 7.27 -5.96
CA ILE A 167 -8.26 7.53 -6.18
C ILE A 167 -8.04 8.27 -7.50
N ASP A 168 -8.68 7.83 -8.58
CA ASP A 168 -8.57 8.43 -9.90
C ASP A 168 -9.17 9.85 -9.94
N ALA A 169 -10.32 10.06 -9.30
CA ALA A 169 -10.94 11.37 -9.18
C ALA A 169 -10.05 12.37 -8.42
N VAL A 170 -9.49 11.95 -7.28
CA VAL A 170 -8.57 12.78 -6.48
C VAL A 170 -7.28 13.08 -7.24
N SER A 171 -6.70 12.07 -7.90
CA SER A 171 -5.50 12.22 -8.74
C SER A 171 -5.71 13.16 -9.92
N THR A 172 -6.91 13.14 -10.52
CA THR A 172 -7.29 14.08 -11.58
C THR A 172 -7.42 15.49 -11.03
N TYR A 173 -8.11 15.66 -9.89
CA TYR A 173 -8.28 16.96 -9.26
C TYR A 173 -6.94 17.56 -8.82
N SER A 174 -6.03 16.76 -8.23
CA SER A 174 -4.75 17.22 -7.72
C SER A 174 -3.86 17.83 -8.81
N GLN A 175 -4.05 17.46 -10.07
CA GLN A 175 -3.33 18.00 -11.23
C GLN A 175 -3.92 19.30 -11.79
N SER A 176 -5.11 19.70 -11.34
CA SER A 176 -5.79 20.91 -11.81
C SER A 176 -5.16 22.21 -11.28
N GLU A 177 -5.52 23.35 -11.88
CA GLU A 177 -5.14 24.65 -11.31
C GLU A 177 -5.91 24.97 -10.02
N ALA A 178 -7.12 24.42 -9.88
CA ALA A 178 -7.98 24.63 -8.72
C ALA A 178 -7.37 24.02 -7.45
N SER A 179 -6.77 22.82 -7.54
CA SER A 179 -6.12 22.17 -6.39
C SER A 179 -4.97 23.02 -5.82
N ARG A 180 -4.20 23.70 -6.68
CA ARG A 180 -3.00 24.46 -6.28
C ARG A 180 -3.28 25.62 -5.33
N GLN A 181 -4.54 26.06 -5.26
CA GLN A 181 -4.97 27.17 -4.40
C GLN A 181 -5.96 26.70 -3.33
N ASN A 182 -6.21 25.40 -3.23
CA ASN A 182 -7.22 24.84 -2.35
C ASN A 182 -6.58 24.28 -1.07
N ALA A 183 -6.45 25.15 -0.06
CA ALA A 183 -5.90 24.78 1.24
C ALA A 183 -6.74 23.72 1.97
N GLU A 184 -8.06 23.69 1.76
CA GLU A 184 -8.95 22.70 2.37
C GLU A 184 -8.70 21.31 1.78
N PHE A 185 -8.49 21.24 0.46
CA PHE A 185 -8.06 20.01 -0.21
C PHE A 185 -6.68 19.55 0.31
N ASP A 186 -5.71 20.47 0.47
CA ASP A 186 -4.39 20.12 1.02
C ASP A 186 -4.49 19.53 2.44
N GLU A 187 -5.30 20.11 3.31
CA GLU A 187 -5.55 19.57 4.66
C GLU A 187 -6.26 18.21 4.59
N CYS A 188 -7.19 18.04 3.66
CA CYS A 188 -7.85 16.76 3.43
C CYS A 188 -6.85 15.67 3.04
N MET A 189 -5.98 15.97 2.08
CA MET A 189 -4.97 15.04 1.59
C MET A 189 -3.93 14.69 2.65
N LYS A 190 -3.55 15.64 3.52
CA LYS A 190 -2.68 15.36 4.68
C LYS A 190 -3.36 14.41 5.66
N ARG A 191 -4.64 14.64 5.97
CA ARG A 191 -5.41 13.83 6.92
C ARG A 191 -5.63 12.40 6.45
N TYR A 192 -5.94 12.23 5.16
CA TYR A 192 -6.26 10.94 4.57
C TYR A 192 -5.14 10.37 3.70
N LYS A 193 -3.90 10.84 3.85
CA LYS A 193 -2.75 10.38 3.08
C LYS A 193 -2.70 8.86 2.96
N ARG A 194 -2.93 8.15 4.07
CA ARG A 194 -2.90 6.68 4.11
C ARG A 194 -3.82 6.03 3.10
N PHE A 195 -4.99 6.59 2.81
CA PHE A 195 -5.92 6.03 1.82
C PHE A 195 -5.27 5.85 0.45
N PHE A 196 -4.31 6.72 0.11
CA PHE A 196 -3.61 6.76 -1.16
C PHE A 196 -2.24 6.08 -1.13
N ASP A 197 -1.85 5.48 0.00
CA ASP A 197 -0.61 4.72 0.06
C ASP A 197 -0.72 3.50 -0.87
N VAL A 198 0.27 3.35 -1.73
CA VAL A 198 0.39 2.25 -2.71
C VAL A 198 1.71 1.54 -2.51
N SER A 199 1.77 0.27 -2.93
CA SER A 199 3.02 -0.49 -2.88
C SER A 199 4.14 0.29 -3.58
N PRO A 200 5.32 0.43 -2.95
CA PRO A 200 6.52 0.84 -3.65
C PRO A 200 6.65 -0.04 -4.89
N ARG A 201 6.79 0.56 -6.07
CA ARG A 201 6.96 -0.20 -7.31
C ARG A 201 8.31 -0.91 -7.24
N ASN A 202 8.30 -2.24 -7.44
CA ASN A 202 9.51 -3.03 -7.69
C ASN A 202 10.12 -2.68 -9.05
#